data_AF-A0A6G4AFK5-F1
#
_entry.id   AF-A0A6G4AFK5-F1
#
_cell.length_a   1.000
_cell.length_b   1.000
_cell.length_c   1.000
_cell.angle_alpha   90.00
_cell.angle_beta   90.00
_cell.angle_gamma   90.00
#
_symmetry.space_group_name_H-M   'P 1'
#
loop_
_entity.id
_entity.type
_entity.pdbx_description
1 polymer ?
#
loop_
_entity_poly.entity_id
_entity_poly.type
_entity_poly.pdbx_seq_one_letter_code
_entity_poly.pdbx_strand_id
1 'polypeptide(L)' 'MPTKCAALIGPGDVIGYDGKWRTVKEASTAQGPMGGLAVVVTWEEGGTARFPAGDELLLGKPDSA' A
#
# COMPACT_ATOMS: atom_id res chain seq x y z
N MET A 1 0.66 15.23 17.97
CA MET A 1 0.49 14.91 16.53
C MET A 1 0.74 13.42 16.38
N PRO A 2 -0.07 12.67 15.61
CA PRO A 2 0.22 11.26 15.36
C PRO A 2 1.61 11.13 14.73
N THR A 3 2.43 10.23 15.28
CA THR A 3 3.77 9.94 14.74
C THR A 3 3.61 9.10 13.47
N LYS A 4 4.16 9.59 12.35
CA LYS A 4 4.19 8.81 11.11
C LYS A 4 5.26 7.73 11.23
N CYS A 5 4.86 6.48 11.09
CA CYS A 5 5.77 5.33 11.10
C CYS A 5 5.81 4.70 9.70
N ALA A 6 7.00 4.41 9.20
CA ALA A 6 7.15 3.57 8.02
C ALA A 6 6.95 2.10 8.41
N ALA A 7 6.22 1.35 7.60
CA ALA A 7 6.04 -0.08 7.77
C ALA A 7 6.39 -0.81 6.47
N LEU A 8 6.93 -2.02 6.61
CA LEU A 8 7.13 -2.92 5.48
C LEU A 8 5.78 -3.58 5.17
N ILE A 9 5.41 -3.61 3.89
CA ILE A 9 4.23 -4.35 3.44
C ILE A 9 4.64 -5.63 2.73
N GLY A 10 3.85 -6.68 2.90
CA GLY A 10 4.04 -7.98 2.28
C GLY A 10 2.71 -8.70 2.02
N PRO A 11 2.77 -9.92 1.44
CA PRO A 11 1.58 -10.72 1.19
C PRO A 11 0.73 -10.93 2.45
N GLY A 12 -0.58 -10.78 2.33
CA GLY A 12 -1.56 -10.91 3.42
C GLY A 12 -1.86 -9.62 4.18
N ASP A 13 -1.05 -8.57 4.02
CA ASP A 13 -1.37 -7.26 4.59
C ASP A 13 -2.62 -6.68 3.95
N VAL A 14 -3.39 -5.91 4.73
CA VAL A 14 -4.60 -5.24 4.26
C VAL A 14 -4.34 -3.74 4.26
N ILE A 15 -4.53 -3.12 3.09
CA ILE A 15 -4.26 -1.71 2.84
C ILE A 15 -5.56 -0.99 2.54
N GLY A 16 -5.80 0.10 3.27
CA GLY A 16 -6.86 1.07 3.00
C GLY A 16 -6.36 2.16 2.05
N TYR A 17 -6.94 2.23 0.85
CA TYR A 17 -6.63 3.23 -0.17
C TYR A 17 -7.84 3.50 -1.08
N ASP A 18 -8.06 4.75 -1.46
CA ASP A 18 -9.20 5.19 -2.29
C ASP A 18 -10.57 4.73 -1.74
N GLY A 19 -10.74 4.82 -0.41
CA GLY A 19 -11.96 4.42 0.28
C GLY A 19 -12.22 2.90 0.30
N LYS A 20 -11.26 2.08 -0.15
CA LYS A 20 -11.38 0.62 -0.21
C LYS A 20 -10.28 -0.05 0.60
N TRP A 21 -10.61 -1.18 1.21
CA TRP A 21 -9.64 -2.06 1.85
C TRP A 21 -9.36 -3.24 0.93
N ARG A 22 -8.08 -3.54 0.70
CA ARG A 22 -7.63 -4.56 -0.24
C ARG A 22 -6.47 -5.36 0.32
N THR A 23 -6.41 -6.63 -0.07
CA THR A 23 -5.40 -7.57 0.44
C THR A 23 -4.22 -7.63 -0.52
N VAL A 24 -3.01 -7.43 0.01
CA VAL A 24 -1.76 -7.55 -0.73
C VAL A 24 -1.53 -9.01 -1.09
N LYS A 25 -1.41 -9.29 -2.38
CA LYS A 25 -0.92 -10.59 -2.89
C LYS A 25 0.59 -10.58 -3.03
N GLU A 26 1.12 -9.50 -3.59
CA GLU A 26 2.55 -9.31 -3.84
C GLU A 26 2.87 -7.82 -3.79
N ALA A 27 4.05 -7.49 -3.26
CA ALA A 27 4.59 -6.14 -3.27
C ALA A 27 6.00 -6.15 -3.87
N SER A 28 6.29 -5.17 -4.71
CA SER A 28 7.61 -4.98 -5.32
C SER A 28 7.99 -3.50 -5.37
N THR A 29 9.29 -3.21 -5.41
CA THR A 29 9.80 -1.84 -5.57
C THR A 29 9.92 -1.49 -7.04
N ALA A 30 9.58 -0.26 -7.41
CA ALA A 30 9.77 0.28 -8.76
C ALA A 30 10.34 1.70 -8.72
N GLN A 31 10.95 2.12 -9.82
CA GLN A 31 11.34 3.53 -10.04
C GLN A 31 10.30 4.24 -10.89
N GLY A 32 9.95 5.46 -10.51
CA GLY A 32 9.02 6.35 -11.21
C GLY A 32 9.70 7.15 -12.33
N PRO A 33 8.91 7.86 -13.16
CA PRO A 33 9.41 8.57 -14.35
C PRO A 33 10.50 9.62 -14.07
N MET A 34 10.56 10.15 -12.84
CA MET A 34 11.58 11.11 -12.40
C MET A 34 12.60 10.52 -11.43
N GLY A 35 12.76 9.19 -11.41
CA GLY A 35 13.70 8.50 -10.52
C GLY A 35 13.23 8.31 -9.07
N GLY A 36 12.03 8.80 -8.73
CA GLY A 36 11.44 8.58 -7.40
C GLY A 36 11.11 7.11 -7.15
N LEU A 37 11.31 6.64 -5.91
CA LEU A 37 10.94 5.29 -5.51
C LEU A 37 9.42 5.14 -5.43
N ALA A 38 8.92 3.96 -5.75
CA ALA A 38 7.52 3.58 -5.63
C ALA A 38 7.41 2.13 -5.17
N VAL A 39 6.30 1.80 -4.54
CA VAL A 39 5.90 0.42 -4.28
C VAL A 39 4.75 0.07 -5.21
N VAL A 40 4.85 -1.08 -5.87
CA VAL A 40 3.81 -1.63 -6.73
C VAL A 40 3.20 -2.82 -5.98
N VAL A 41 1.89 -2.76 -5.79
CA VAL A 41 1.12 -3.78 -5.07
C VAL A 41 0.18 -4.46 -6.03
N THR A 42 0.30 -5.77 -6.13
CA THR A 42 -0.69 -6.64 -6.78
C THR A 42 -1.65 -7.13 -5.70
N TRP A 43 -2.95 -7.06 -5.99
CA TRP A 43 -4.00 -7.38 -5.03
C TRP A 43 -4.52 -8.79 -5.20
N GLU A 44 -4.98 -9.41 -4.12
CA GLU A 44 -5.67 -10.71 -4.18
C GLU A 44 -6.99 -10.59 -4.97
N GLU A 45 -7.69 -9.46 -4.85
CA GLU A 45 -8.94 -9.23 -5.58
C GLU A 45 -8.71 -8.88 -7.07
N GLY A 46 -7.44 -8.85 -7.51
CA GLY A 46 -7.05 -8.63 -8.89
C GLY A 46 -6.67 -7.19 -9.23
N GLY A 47 -5.79 -7.05 -10.22
CA GLY A 47 -5.22 -5.76 -10.62
C GLY A 47 -4.05 -5.32 -9.74
N THR A 48 -3.50 -4.16 -10.08
CA THR A 48 -2.27 -3.63 -9.50
C THR A 48 -2.43 -2.15 -9.20
N ALA A 49 -1.87 -1.69 -8.10
CA ALA A 49 -1.74 -0.28 -7.77
C ALA A 49 -0.28 0.11 -7.62
N ARG A 50 0.01 1.40 -7.82
CA ARG A 50 1.34 1.97 -7.70
C ARG A 50 1.29 3.14 -6.73
N PHE A 51 2.15 3.10 -5.72
CA PHE A 51 2.24 4.07 -4.64
C PHE A 51 3.62 4.74 -4.67
N PRO A 52 3.73 6.00 -5.12
CA PRO A 52 4.97 6.76 -5.02
C PRO A 52 5.39 6.97 -3.56
N ALA A 53 6.70 7.17 -3.35
CA ALA A 53 7.22 7.55 -2.05
C ALA A 53 6.56 8.86 -1.56
N GLY A 54 6.10 8.85 -0.30
CA GLY A 54 5.39 9.97 0.32
C GLY A 54 3.88 9.76 0.44
N ASP A 55 3.30 8.77 -0.26
CA ASP A 55 1.90 8.39 -0.06
C ASP A 55 1.68 7.80 1.34
N GLU A 56 0.56 8.19 1.95
CA GLU A 56 0.13 7.67 3.24
C GLU A 56 -0.98 6.64 3.03
N LEU A 57 -0.74 5.43 3.51
CA LEU A 57 -1.64 4.30 3.38
C LEU A 57 -2.04 3.81 4.77
N LEU A 58 -3.32 3.42 4.92
CA LEU A 58 -3.79 2.81 6.16
C LEU A 58 -3.48 1.32 6.14
N LEU A 59 -2.87 0.81 7.20
CA LEU A 59 -2.62 -0.62 7.38
C LEU A 59 -3.59 -1.19 8.40
N GLY A 60 -4.17 -2.36 8.09
CA GLY A 60 -5.09 -3.07 8.98
C GLY A 60 -6.42 -3.38 8.30
N LYS A 61 -7.40 -3.81 9.10
CA LYS A 61 -8.80 -3.88 8.67
C LYS A 61 -9.50 -2.58 9.07
N PRO A 62 -10.58 -2.18 8.37
CA PRO A 62 -11.50 -1.23 8.99
C PRO A 62 -11.91 -1.86 10.32
N ASP A 63 -11.83 -1.11 11.41
CA ASP A 63 -12.45 -1.51 12.66
C ASP A 63 -13.86 -2.01 12.29
N SER A 64 -14.19 -3.23 12.72
CA SER A 64 -15.59 -3.62 12.84
C SER A 64 -16.22 -2.64 13.82
N ALA A 65 -16.75 -1.54 13.28
CA ALA A 65 -17.70 -0.67 13.94
C ALA A 65 -19.10 -1.17 13.64
#